data_AF-A0AB34LIG3-F1
#
_entry.id   AF-A0AB34LIG3-F1
#
_cell.length_a   1.000
_cell.length_b   1.000
_cell.length_c   1.000
_cell.angle_alpha   90.00
_cell.angle_beta   90.00
_cell.angle_gamma   90.00
#
_symmetry.space_group_name_H-M   'P 1'
#
loop_
_entity.id
_entity.type
_entity.pdbx_description
1 polymer ?
#
loop_
_entity_poly.entity_id
_entity_poly.type
_entity_poly.pdbx_seq_one_letter_code
_entity_poly.pdbx_strand_id
1 'polypeptide(L)'
;MLSMFSLVFFCTCDKDDELSGEEFRVTMENRFFSIKTSKTFTKKDGSTEIMQEGKSYLADSPSTIWFHDSKLYIPIQISSKDTLWQKWNAYQREKGLGNILLLVGHKYMYESQGNGLITPDQLLVHEQLGGRFYLKTDGDNLLHATILYPDDIADDDTIFPKSEFYYQEELSPDKNVSLEYHVYDSDEEAIAYIIEQMKDWKPSE
;
A
#
# COMPACT_ATOMS: atom_id res chain seq x y z
N MET A 1 -29.14 -11.22 -58.62
CA MET A 1 -27.98 -11.83 -57.96
C MET A 1 -27.43 -10.82 -56.96
N LEU A 2 -27.77 -10.96 -55.68
CA LEU A 2 -27.18 -10.14 -54.62
C LEU A 2 -26.16 -10.98 -53.87
N SER A 3 -24.97 -10.41 -53.80
CA SER A 3 -23.81 -10.84 -53.04
C SER A 3 -24.14 -10.93 -51.54
N MET A 4 -23.74 -12.02 -50.90
CA MET A 4 -23.80 -12.18 -49.45
C MET A 4 -22.36 -12.34 -48.95
N PHE A 5 -21.68 -11.22 -48.77
CA PHE A 5 -20.44 -11.16 -47.99
C PHE A 5 -20.82 -11.35 -46.53
N SER A 6 -20.47 -12.50 -45.97
CA SER A 6 -20.55 -12.77 -44.54
C SER A 6 -19.43 -11.97 -43.86
N LEU A 7 -19.78 -10.83 -43.25
CA LEU A 7 -18.89 -10.16 -42.30
C LEU A 7 -18.89 -10.97 -41.01
N VAL A 8 -17.85 -11.79 -40.83
CA VAL A 8 -17.50 -12.34 -39.53
C VAL A 8 -16.82 -11.22 -38.76
N PHE A 9 -17.57 -10.55 -37.89
CA PHE A 9 -16.99 -9.68 -36.87
C PHE A 9 -16.23 -10.57 -35.88
N PHE A 10 -14.90 -10.61 -36.02
CA PHE A 10 -14.03 -10.96 -34.91
C PHE A 10 -14.12 -9.82 -33.90
N CYS A 11 -14.90 -10.02 -32.84
CA CYS A 11 -14.77 -9.21 -31.62
C CYS A 11 -13.39 -9.49 -31.02
N THR A 12 -12.43 -8.62 -31.31
CA THR A 12 -11.21 -8.49 -30.52
C THR A 12 -11.64 -7.88 -29.18
N CYS A 13 -11.80 -8.72 -28.15
CA CYS A 13 -11.90 -8.27 -26.77
C CYS A 13 -10.51 -7.82 -26.28
N ASP A 14 -10.01 -6.70 -26.82
CA ASP A 14 -8.80 -6.02 -26.34
C ASP A 14 -9.18 -4.79 -25.51
N LYS A 15 -9.99 -5.02 -24.49
CA LYS A 15 -10.14 -4.10 -23.36
C LYS A 15 -10.20 -4.98 -22.13
N ASP A 16 -9.07 -5.07 -21.43
CA ASP A 16 -9.10 -5.41 -20.01
C ASP A 16 -10.03 -4.39 -19.36
N ASP A 17 -11.28 -4.81 -19.11
CA ASP A 17 -12.28 -3.96 -18.49
C ASP A 17 -11.73 -3.57 -17.10
N GLU A 18 -11.43 -2.28 -16.91
CA GLU A 18 -11.07 -1.76 -15.60
C GLU A 18 -12.18 -2.12 -14.61
N LEU A 19 -11.84 -2.88 -13.58
CA LEU A 19 -12.80 -3.29 -12.55
C LEU A 19 -13.47 -2.06 -11.96
N SER A 20 -14.81 -2.07 -11.88
CA SER A 20 -15.51 -1.05 -11.11
C SER A 20 -15.07 -1.11 -9.63
N GLY A 21 -15.20 0.00 -8.90
CA GLY A 21 -14.77 0.05 -7.49
C GLY A 21 -15.38 -1.03 -6.59
N GLU A 22 -16.62 -1.46 -6.88
CA GLU A 22 -17.28 -2.55 -6.15
C GLU A 22 -16.75 -3.93 -6.58
N GLU A 23 -16.53 -4.15 -7.87
CA GLU A 23 -15.90 -5.39 -8.35
C GLU A 23 -14.48 -5.54 -7.82
N PHE A 24 -13.71 -4.45 -7.78
CA PHE A 24 -12.39 -4.43 -7.17
C PHE A 24 -12.47 -4.79 -5.68
N ARG A 25 -13.39 -4.16 -4.93
CA ARG A 25 -13.60 -4.43 -3.50
C ARG A 25 -13.88 -5.92 -3.25
N VAL A 26 -14.80 -6.51 -4.00
CA VAL A 26 -15.14 -7.94 -3.90
C VAL A 26 -13.96 -8.83 -4.29
N THR A 27 -13.22 -8.46 -5.33
CA THR A 27 -12.06 -9.22 -5.82
C THR A 27 -10.88 -9.20 -4.85
N MET A 28 -10.73 -8.12 -4.08
CA MET A 28 -9.62 -7.99 -3.12
C MET A 28 -9.91 -8.57 -1.74
N GLU A 29 -11.16 -8.78 -1.36
CA GLU A 29 -11.52 -9.24 -0.02
C GLU A 29 -10.76 -10.53 0.39
N ASN A 30 -10.19 -10.52 1.60
CA ASN A 30 -9.31 -11.54 2.18
C ASN A 30 -7.93 -11.72 1.52
N ARG A 31 -7.46 -10.74 0.74
CA ARG A 31 -6.17 -10.82 0.04
C ARG A 31 -5.14 -9.88 0.66
N PHE A 32 -3.93 -10.41 0.81
CA PHE A 32 -2.81 -9.74 1.45
C PHE A 32 -1.66 -9.57 0.47
N PHE A 33 -1.08 -8.38 0.43
CA PHE A 33 -0.03 -8.06 -0.51
C PHE A 33 1.13 -7.32 0.16
N SER A 34 2.34 -7.62 -0.30
CA SER A 34 3.59 -7.01 0.15
C SER A 34 4.29 -6.30 -1.00
N ILE A 35 4.89 -5.14 -0.73
CA ILE A 35 5.51 -4.31 -1.76
C ILE A 35 6.76 -4.99 -2.35
N LYS A 36 6.91 -4.92 -3.67
CA LYS A 36 8.17 -5.23 -4.36
C LYS A 36 9.06 -3.98 -4.33
N THR A 37 10.34 -4.18 -4.02
CA THR A 37 11.30 -3.11 -3.70
C THR A 37 11.56 -2.09 -4.81
N SER A 38 11.18 -2.35 -6.07
CA SER A 38 11.37 -1.39 -7.15
C SER A 38 10.24 -0.35 -7.19
N LYS A 39 10.56 0.90 -6.84
CA LYS A 39 9.72 2.06 -7.12
C LYS A 39 10.31 2.84 -8.30
N THR A 40 9.45 3.26 -9.23
CA THR A 40 9.78 4.12 -10.36
C THR A 40 9.12 5.47 -10.17
N PHE A 41 9.85 6.53 -10.44
CA PHE A 41 9.40 7.91 -10.29
C PHE A 41 9.42 8.61 -11.64
N THR A 42 8.40 9.39 -11.97
CA THR A 42 8.39 10.28 -13.15
C THR A 42 8.59 11.71 -12.68
N LYS A 43 9.60 12.39 -13.18
CA LYS A 43 9.92 13.80 -12.89
C LYS A 43 9.06 14.76 -13.71
N LYS A 44 9.07 16.05 -13.36
CA LYS A 44 8.34 17.11 -14.09
C LYS A 44 8.72 17.24 -15.56
N ASP A 45 9.98 16.96 -15.90
CA ASP A 45 10.47 16.98 -17.28
C ASP A 45 10.08 15.71 -18.09
N GLY A 46 9.34 14.78 -17.46
CA GLY A 46 8.92 13.52 -18.05
C GLY A 46 9.97 12.41 -17.99
N SER A 47 11.18 12.67 -17.47
CA SER A 47 12.18 11.63 -17.26
C SER A 47 11.81 10.70 -16.10
N THR A 48 12.29 9.45 -16.16
CA THR A 48 12.04 8.46 -15.12
C THR A 48 13.29 8.18 -14.29
N GLU A 49 13.12 8.01 -12.98
CA GLU A 49 14.16 7.59 -12.04
C GLU A 49 13.71 6.33 -11.29
N ILE A 50 14.61 5.38 -11.07
CA ILE A 50 14.36 4.21 -10.20
C ILE A 50 14.90 4.56 -8.80
N MET A 51 14.16 4.16 -7.76
CA MET A 51 14.55 4.34 -6.37
C MET A 51 16.00 3.88 -6.12
N GLN A 52 16.80 4.79 -5.57
CA GLN A 52 18.20 4.54 -5.23
C GLN A 52 18.36 4.32 -3.73
N GLU A 53 19.19 3.34 -3.36
CA GLU A 53 19.55 3.09 -1.97
C GLU A 53 20.24 4.33 -1.37
N GLY A 54 19.82 4.73 -0.16
CA GLY A 54 20.39 5.88 0.54
C GLY A 54 19.81 7.25 0.14
N LYS A 55 19.01 7.36 -0.92
CA LYS A 55 18.24 8.58 -1.23
C LYS A 55 16.91 8.56 -0.47
N SER A 56 16.53 9.71 0.09
CA SER A 56 15.25 9.87 0.79
C SER A 56 14.16 10.28 -0.19
N TYR A 57 13.08 9.49 -0.24
CA TYR A 57 11.90 9.76 -1.06
C TYR A 57 10.70 9.94 -0.13
N LEU A 58 9.83 10.92 -0.42
CA LEU A 58 8.57 11.16 0.31
C LEU A 58 7.36 10.47 -0.35
N ALA A 59 7.63 9.45 -1.18
CA ALA A 59 6.63 8.56 -1.74
C ALA A 59 6.42 7.36 -0.81
N ASP A 60 5.76 7.60 0.33
CA ASP A 60 5.52 6.55 1.30
C ASP A 60 4.19 5.85 0.99
N SER A 61 4.31 4.59 0.67
CA SER A 61 3.20 3.68 0.41
C SER A 61 3.29 2.58 1.45
N PRO A 62 2.18 2.09 1.99
CA PRO A 62 2.21 0.99 2.93
C PRO A 62 3.07 -0.16 2.41
N SER A 63 3.97 -0.69 3.24
CA SER A 63 4.84 -1.81 2.84
C SER A 63 4.03 -3.08 2.60
N THR A 64 2.89 -3.21 3.27
CA THR A 64 1.92 -4.28 3.08
C THR A 64 0.51 -3.70 3.09
N ILE A 65 -0.42 -4.38 2.43
CA ILE A 65 -1.85 -4.04 2.41
C ILE A 65 -2.65 -5.34 2.54
N TRP A 66 -3.64 -5.34 3.44
CA TRP A 66 -4.55 -6.46 3.61
C TRP A 66 -6.00 -5.97 3.49
N PHE A 67 -6.72 -6.49 2.52
CA PHE A 67 -8.15 -6.25 2.41
C PHE A 67 -8.88 -7.34 3.18
N HIS A 68 -9.57 -6.98 4.25
CA HIS A 68 -10.27 -7.94 5.10
C HIS A 68 -11.38 -7.27 5.90
N ASP A 69 -12.50 -7.95 6.07
CA ASP A 69 -13.66 -7.47 6.84
C ASP A 69 -14.13 -6.10 6.36
N SER A 70 -14.11 -5.87 5.02
CA SER A 70 -14.42 -4.58 4.41
C SER A 70 -13.57 -3.40 4.92
N LYS A 71 -12.39 -3.68 5.48
CA LYS A 71 -11.37 -2.70 5.87
C LYS A 71 -10.08 -2.93 5.07
N LEU A 72 -9.30 -1.86 4.94
CA LEU A 72 -7.93 -1.89 4.48
C LEU A 72 -7.04 -1.86 5.73
N TYR A 73 -6.36 -2.97 6.01
CA TYR A 73 -5.36 -3.02 7.06
C TYR A 73 -3.98 -2.71 6.49
N ILE A 74 -3.30 -1.77 7.11
CA ILE A 74 -1.92 -1.36 6.77
C ILE A 74 -1.06 -1.34 8.04
N PRO A 75 0.27 -1.40 7.92
CA PRO A 75 1.15 -1.23 9.07
C PRO A 75 0.92 0.12 9.76
N ILE A 76 1.01 0.12 11.10
CA ILE A 76 1.04 1.31 11.95
C ILE A 76 1.91 2.42 11.35
N GLN A 77 1.38 3.64 11.28
CA GLN A 77 2.09 4.79 10.73
C GLN A 77 2.95 5.46 11.79
N ILE A 78 4.10 4.85 12.09
CA ILE A 78 5.12 5.42 12.98
C ILE A 78 6.45 5.61 12.24
N SER A 79 7.04 6.80 12.37
CA SER A 79 8.31 7.10 11.71
C SER A 79 9.40 6.15 12.20
N SER A 80 10.26 5.66 11.29
CA SER A 80 11.43 4.87 11.67
C SER A 80 12.44 5.63 12.54
N LYS A 81 12.37 6.97 12.52
CA LYS A 81 13.16 7.87 13.38
C LYS A 81 12.51 8.10 14.75
N ASP A 82 11.28 7.61 14.95
CA ASP A 82 10.58 7.74 16.22
C ASP A 82 11.29 6.90 17.30
N THR A 83 11.50 7.52 18.46
CA THR A 83 12.22 6.88 19.57
C THR A 83 11.46 5.66 20.13
N LEU A 84 10.13 5.69 20.12
CA LEU A 84 9.30 4.55 20.53
C LEU A 84 9.49 3.39 19.57
N TRP A 85 9.48 3.64 18.26
CA TRP A 85 9.68 2.58 17.26
C TRP A 85 11.08 1.96 17.35
N GLN A 86 12.10 2.76 17.57
CA GLN A 86 13.47 2.27 17.78
C GLN A 86 13.57 1.39 19.03
N LYS A 87 12.92 1.80 20.13
CA LYS A 87 12.83 1.01 21.36
C LYS A 87 12.07 -0.30 21.14
N TRP A 88 10.97 -0.27 20.41
CA TRP A 88 10.19 -1.46 20.05
C TRP A 88 11.02 -2.48 19.28
N ASN A 89 11.78 -2.03 18.28
CA ASN A 89 12.68 -2.90 17.51
C ASN A 89 13.84 -3.45 18.35
N ALA A 90 14.35 -2.68 19.32
CA ALA A 90 15.35 -3.19 20.26
C ALA A 90 14.76 -4.24 21.21
N TYR A 91 13.59 -3.96 21.78
CA TYR A 91 12.85 -4.89 22.65
C TYR A 91 12.58 -6.23 21.97
N GLN A 92 12.02 -6.23 20.75
CA GLN A 92 11.74 -7.46 20.00
C GLN A 92 13.00 -8.30 19.77
N ARG A 93 14.14 -7.64 19.44
CA ARG A 93 15.43 -8.33 19.25
C ARG A 93 15.96 -8.95 20.53
N GLU A 94 15.95 -8.22 21.64
CA GLU A 94 16.42 -8.71 22.94
C GLU A 94 15.56 -9.86 23.48
N LYS A 95 14.25 -9.83 23.22
CA LYS A 95 13.31 -10.87 23.65
C LYS A 95 13.18 -12.04 22.69
N GLY A 96 13.77 -11.95 21.49
CA GLY A 96 13.69 -12.99 20.47
C GLY A 96 12.28 -13.18 19.89
N LEU A 97 11.47 -12.12 19.83
CA LEU A 97 10.06 -12.16 19.41
C LEU A 97 9.88 -12.24 17.87
N GLY A 98 10.95 -12.13 17.10
CA GLY A 98 10.84 -11.96 15.65
C GLY A 98 10.24 -10.60 15.29
N ASN A 99 9.74 -10.47 14.06
CA ASN A 99 9.04 -9.27 13.60
C ASN A 99 7.54 -9.45 13.82
N ILE A 100 6.96 -8.65 14.71
CA ILE A 100 5.52 -8.63 14.94
C ILE A 100 4.90 -7.57 14.02
N LEU A 101 3.97 -7.98 13.16
CA LEU A 101 3.26 -7.07 12.25
C LEU A 101 2.07 -6.43 12.97
N LEU A 102 2.15 -5.11 13.22
CA LEU A 102 1.06 -4.33 13.83
C LEU A 102 0.25 -3.66 12.71
N LEU A 103 -0.97 -4.12 12.51
CA LEU A 103 -1.87 -3.68 11.45
C LEU A 103 -3.01 -2.83 12.01
N VAL A 104 -3.31 -1.73 11.35
CA VAL A 104 -4.41 -0.83 11.70
C VAL A 104 -5.45 -0.87 10.58
N GLY A 105 -6.71 -1.11 10.97
CA GLY A 105 -7.81 -1.30 10.03
C GLY A 105 -8.52 0.00 9.71
N HIS A 106 -8.51 0.40 8.44
CA HIS A 106 -9.14 1.62 7.97
C HIS A 106 -10.33 1.32 7.07
N LYS A 107 -11.34 2.21 7.13
CA LYS A 107 -12.32 2.27 6.05
C LYS A 107 -11.60 2.72 4.77
N TYR A 108 -12.09 2.30 3.62
CA TYR A 108 -11.59 2.76 2.34
C TYR A 108 -12.74 2.87 1.34
N MET A 109 -12.53 3.70 0.31
CA MET A 109 -13.45 3.85 -0.80
C MET A 109 -12.67 3.79 -2.12
N TYR A 110 -13.34 3.31 -3.16
CA TYR A 110 -12.86 3.40 -4.53
C TYR A 110 -13.53 4.57 -5.23
N GLU A 111 -12.74 5.51 -5.74
CA GLU A 111 -13.25 6.58 -6.59
C GLU A 111 -13.78 6.00 -7.90
N SER A 112 -15.05 6.30 -8.21
CA SER A 112 -15.70 5.87 -9.44
C SER A 112 -15.09 6.45 -10.71
N GLN A 113 -14.27 7.52 -10.59
CA GLN A 113 -13.56 8.15 -11.69
C GLN A 113 -12.05 7.98 -11.49
N GLY A 114 -11.52 6.82 -11.89
CA GLY A 114 -10.08 6.58 -11.97
C GLY A 114 -9.51 5.50 -11.06
N ASN A 115 -10.33 4.75 -10.32
CA ASN A 115 -9.90 3.60 -9.49
C ASN A 115 -8.93 3.99 -8.35
N GLY A 116 -9.08 5.22 -7.84
CA GLY A 116 -8.32 5.69 -6.69
C GLY A 116 -8.81 5.05 -5.40
N LEU A 117 -7.92 4.46 -4.61
CA LEU A 117 -8.20 4.08 -3.23
C LEU A 117 -8.02 5.32 -2.34
N ILE A 118 -9.05 5.64 -1.56
CA ILE A 118 -9.03 6.74 -0.59
C ILE A 118 -9.31 6.18 0.79
N THR A 119 -8.47 6.54 1.76
CA THR A 119 -8.79 6.36 3.18
C THR A 119 -9.52 7.61 3.69
N PRO A 120 -10.64 7.47 4.44
CA PRO A 120 -11.18 8.58 5.20
C PRO A 120 -10.09 9.16 6.11
N ASP A 121 -10.06 10.48 6.22
CA ASP A 121 -9.12 11.24 7.06
C ASP A 121 -7.66 11.33 6.56
N GLN A 122 -7.37 10.92 5.32
CA GLN A 122 -6.04 11.11 4.68
C GLN A 122 -4.90 10.54 5.53
N LEU A 123 -5.04 9.29 5.95
CA LEU A 123 -4.15 8.68 6.95
C LEU A 123 -2.76 8.38 6.38
N LEU A 124 -2.64 8.26 5.06
CA LEU A 124 -1.36 8.01 4.41
C LEU A 124 -0.62 9.33 4.17
N VAL A 125 0.70 9.33 4.39
CA VAL A 125 1.55 10.53 4.22
C VAL A 125 1.36 11.17 2.85
N HIS A 126 1.21 10.37 1.79
CA HIS A 126 0.96 10.91 0.46
C HIS A 126 -0.41 11.58 0.33
N GLU A 127 -1.46 11.08 0.98
CA GLU A 127 -2.79 11.71 0.98
C GLU A 127 -2.77 13.08 1.67
N GLN A 128 -2.02 13.21 2.77
CA GLN A 128 -1.83 14.48 3.49
C GLN A 128 -1.13 15.55 2.63
N LEU A 129 -0.31 15.10 1.70
CA LEU A 129 0.38 15.94 0.70
C LEU A 129 -0.45 16.13 -0.58
N GLY A 130 -1.73 15.79 -0.57
CA GLY A 130 -2.63 15.91 -1.73
C GLY A 130 -2.43 14.85 -2.82
N GLY A 131 -1.59 13.84 -2.56
CA GLY A 131 -1.36 12.72 -3.44
C GLY A 131 -2.56 11.78 -3.51
N ARG A 132 -2.80 11.22 -4.69
CA ARG A 132 -3.87 10.25 -4.94
C ARG A 132 -3.29 8.87 -5.17
N PHE A 133 -3.82 7.87 -4.48
CA PHE A 133 -3.35 6.49 -4.54
C PHE A 133 -4.27 5.64 -5.41
N TYR A 134 -3.70 4.97 -6.40
CA TYR A 134 -4.44 4.15 -7.36
C TYR A 134 -3.92 2.73 -7.28
N LEU A 135 -4.84 1.77 -7.26
CA LEU A 135 -4.53 0.35 -7.29
C LEU A 135 -5.25 -0.28 -8.46
N LYS A 136 -4.51 -0.99 -9.30
CA LYS A 136 -5.05 -1.84 -10.35
C LYS A 136 -4.46 -3.24 -10.24
N THR A 137 -5.26 -4.24 -10.56
CA THR A 137 -4.76 -5.61 -10.75
C THR A 137 -3.88 -5.67 -12.00
N ASP A 138 -2.75 -6.35 -11.91
CA ASP A 138 -1.85 -6.62 -13.04
C ASP A 138 -1.67 -8.14 -13.19
N GLY A 139 -2.79 -8.80 -13.44
CA GLY A 139 -2.94 -10.26 -13.31
C GLY A 139 -3.42 -10.68 -11.93
N ASP A 140 -3.54 -12.01 -11.73
CA ASP A 140 -4.22 -12.56 -10.56
C ASP A 140 -3.54 -12.14 -9.26
N ASN A 141 -2.21 -12.20 -9.15
CA ASN A 141 -1.50 -12.10 -7.86
C ASN A 141 -0.66 -10.82 -7.72
N LEU A 142 -0.90 -9.81 -8.55
CA LEU A 142 -0.12 -8.58 -8.58
C LEU A 142 -1.03 -7.36 -8.53
N LEU A 143 -0.63 -6.36 -7.75
CA LEU A 143 -1.21 -5.03 -7.80
C LEU A 143 -0.17 -4.05 -8.31
N HIS A 144 -0.52 -3.27 -9.32
CA HIS A 144 0.22 -2.10 -9.72
C HIS A 144 -0.37 -0.89 -9.00
N ALA A 145 0.46 -0.24 -8.20
CA ALA A 145 0.13 0.93 -7.43
C ALA A 145 0.73 2.19 -8.04
N THR A 146 -0.08 3.23 -8.19
CA THR A 146 0.35 4.56 -8.66
C THR A 146 0.01 5.60 -7.61
N ILE A 147 0.96 6.48 -7.28
CA ILE A 147 0.67 7.72 -6.56
C ILE A 147 0.84 8.89 -7.53
N LEU A 148 -0.18 9.74 -7.65
CA LEU A 148 -0.13 10.99 -8.41
C LEU A 148 -0.17 12.18 -7.46
N TYR A 149 0.81 13.07 -7.56
CA TYR A 149 0.85 14.32 -6.80
C TYR A 149 0.44 15.51 -7.68
N PRO A 150 -0.20 16.55 -7.09
CA PRO A 150 -0.41 17.82 -7.76
C PRO A 150 0.90 18.47 -8.25
N ASP A 151 0.86 19.09 -9.44
CA ASP A 151 2.05 19.69 -10.08
C ASP A 151 2.70 20.81 -9.24
N ASP A 152 1.93 21.48 -8.38
CA ASP A 152 2.39 22.53 -7.48
C ASP A 152 3.13 22.00 -6.24
N ILE A 153 2.98 20.71 -5.93
CA ILE A 153 3.60 20.05 -4.76
C ILE A 153 4.85 19.25 -5.15
N ALA A 154 4.89 18.71 -6.37
CA ALA A 154 6.01 17.93 -6.87
C ALA A 154 7.30 18.78 -6.97
N ASP A 155 8.16 18.72 -5.95
CA ASP A 155 9.43 19.46 -5.89
C ASP A 155 10.66 18.56 -6.10
N ASP A 156 11.67 19.17 -6.68
CA ASP A 156 12.87 18.69 -7.36
C ASP A 156 13.80 17.83 -6.48
N ASP A 157 13.34 16.66 -6.02
CA ASP A 157 14.12 15.42 -5.75
C ASP A 157 13.50 14.47 -4.70
N THR A 158 12.42 14.88 -4.00
CA THR A 158 11.82 14.08 -2.92
C THR A 158 10.35 13.72 -3.16
N ILE A 159 9.59 14.56 -3.86
CA ILE A 159 8.19 14.32 -4.23
C ILE A 159 8.09 14.39 -5.76
N PHE A 160 7.70 13.28 -6.37
CA PHE A 160 7.64 13.16 -7.83
C PHE A 160 6.20 13.23 -8.31
N PRO A 161 5.89 13.89 -9.43
CA PRO A 161 4.54 13.96 -9.99
C PRO A 161 3.82 12.61 -10.06
N LYS A 162 4.57 11.55 -10.38
CA LYS A 162 4.07 10.17 -10.41
C LYS A 162 5.08 9.23 -9.77
N SER A 163 4.59 8.35 -8.91
CA SER A 163 5.34 7.23 -8.35
C SER A 163 4.61 5.92 -8.66
N GLU A 164 5.34 4.90 -9.11
CA GLU A 164 4.79 3.59 -9.51
C GLU A 164 5.55 2.47 -8.81
N PHE A 165 4.83 1.47 -8.31
CA PHE A 165 5.40 0.29 -7.67
C PHE A 165 4.41 -0.87 -7.69
N TYR A 166 4.91 -2.06 -7.39
CA TYR A 166 4.11 -3.28 -7.45
C TYR A 166 3.99 -3.92 -6.08
N TYR A 167 2.84 -4.51 -5.80
CA TYR A 167 2.66 -5.45 -4.70
C TYR A 167 2.53 -6.88 -5.22
N GLN A 168 3.06 -7.82 -4.46
CA GLN A 168 2.92 -9.26 -4.66
C GLN A 168 1.93 -9.81 -3.65
N GLU A 169 0.97 -10.61 -4.09
CA GLU A 169 0.12 -11.36 -3.16
C GLU A 169 0.94 -12.38 -2.38
N GLU A 170 0.69 -12.44 -1.07
CA GLU A 170 1.29 -13.36 -0.13
C GLU A 170 0.20 -14.05 0.71
N LEU A 171 0.60 -15.03 1.53
CA LEU A 171 -0.34 -15.64 2.49
C LEU A 171 -0.79 -14.58 3.50
N SER A 172 -2.11 -14.41 3.62
CA SER A 172 -2.70 -13.47 4.58
C SER A 172 -2.30 -13.81 6.01
N PRO A 173 -2.25 -12.81 6.92
CA PRO A 173 -1.76 -13.03 8.28
C PRO A 173 -2.51 -14.16 9.03
N ASP A 174 -3.82 -14.26 8.86
CA ASP A 174 -4.68 -15.31 9.43
C ASP A 174 -4.38 -16.72 8.89
N LYS A 175 -3.73 -16.83 7.72
CA LYS A 175 -3.34 -18.09 7.08
C LYS A 175 -1.85 -18.39 7.22
N ASN A 176 -1.05 -17.40 7.62
CA ASN A 176 0.40 -17.53 7.75
C ASN A 176 0.80 -17.82 9.20
N VAL A 177 0.87 -19.11 9.55
CA VAL A 177 1.23 -19.57 10.91
C VAL A 177 2.63 -19.16 11.38
N SER A 178 3.48 -18.68 10.47
CA SER A 178 4.84 -18.21 10.79
C SER A 178 4.93 -16.71 11.05
N LEU A 179 3.85 -15.96 10.78
CA LEU A 179 3.79 -14.53 10.96
C LEU A 179 3.01 -14.19 12.23
N GLU A 180 3.68 -13.55 13.19
CA GLU A 180 2.99 -12.96 14.34
C GLU A 180 2.42 -11.60 13.93
N TYR A 181 1.14 -11.37 14.21
CA TYR A 181 0.45 -10.14 13.85
C TYR A 181 -0.60 -9.74 14.89
N HIS A 182 -0.87 -8.45 14.96
CA HIS A 182 -1.97 -7.89 15.75
C HIS A 182 -2.73 -6.87 14.91
N VAL A 183 -4.05 -6.84 15.07
CA VAL A 183 -4.94 -5.88 14.42
C VAL A 183 -5.49 -4.89 15.43
N TYR A 184 -5.60 -3.62 15.02
CA TYR A 184 -6.09 -2.52 15.84
C TYR A 184 -7.05 -1.64 15.05
N ASP A 185 -7.90 -0.89 15.75
CA ASP A 185 -8.81 0.07 15.10
C ASP A 185 -8.18 1.46 14.93
N SER A 186 -7.06 1.75 15.60
CA SER A 186 -6.30 3.00 15.41
C SER A 186 -4.80 2.86 15.71
N ASP A 187 -4.01 3.83 15.23
CA ASP A 187 -2.58 3.91 15.55
C ASP A 187 -2.36 4.11 17.06
N GLU A 188 -3.24 4.84 17.75
CA GLU A 188 -3.15 5.05 19.21
C GLU A 188 -3.28 3.73 20.00
N GLU A 189 -4.16 2.83 19.59
CA GLU A 189 -4.29 1.50 20.21
C GLU A 189 -3.04 0.65 19.98
N ALA A 190 -2.52 0.65 18.75
CA ALA A 190 -1.30 -0.06 18.41
C ALA A 190 -0.08 0.52 19.19
N ILE A 191 0.00 1.84 19.34
CA ILE A 191 1.01 2.53 20.17
C ILE A 191 0.86 2.15 21.65
N ALA A 192 -0.36 2.12 22.18
CA ALA A 192 -0.63 1.73 23.56
C ALA A 192 -0.17 0.29 23.82
N TYR A 193 -0.40 -0.63 22.88
CA TYR A 193 0.15 -1.98 22.94
C TYR A 193 1.68 -1.98 23.05
N ILE A 194 2.37 -1.26 22.14
CA ILE A 194 3.84 -1.15 22.17
C ILE A 194 4.33 -0.66 23.55
N ILE A 195 3.70 0.40 24.08
CA ILE A 195 4.06 0.98 25.37
C ILE A 195 3.84 -0.03 26.52
N GLU A 196 2.71 -0.74 26.54
CA GLU A 196 2.43 -1.72 27.60
C GLU A 196 3.38 -2.91 27.54
N GLN A 197 3.71 -3.42 26.34
CA GLN A 197 4.70 -4.51 26.18
C GLN A 197 6.08 -4.13 26.73
N MET A 198 6.47 -2.85 26.61
CA MET A 198 7.77 -2.36 27.03
C MET A 198 7.78 -1.70 28.41
N LYS A 199 6.67 -1.71 29.15
CA LYS A 199 6.49 -0.93 30.39
C LYS A 199 7.58 -1.09 31.43
N ASP A 200 8.04 -2.32 31.64
CA ASP A 200 9.10 -2.66 32.60
C ASP A 200 10.45 -2.91 31.93
N TRP A 201 10.52 -2.75 30.60
CA TRP A 201 11.74 -2.97 29.85
C TRP A 201 12.62 -1.72 29.82
N LYS A 202 13.93 -1.94 29.93
CA LYS A 202 14.96 -0.92 29.73
C LYS A 202 15.98 -1.48 28.74
N PRO A 203 16.46 -0.68 27.78
CA PRO A 203 17.52 -1.11 26.86
C PRO A 203 18.74 -1.58 27.66
N SER A 204 19.34 -2.70 27.25
CA SER A 204 20.66 -3.06 27.78
C SER A 204 21.70 -2.01 27.37
N GLU A 205 22.57 -1.61 28.30
CA GLU A 205 23.71 -0.73 28.04
C GLU A 205 24.72 -1.35 27.06
#